data_AF-A0A1E3PJ67-F1
#
_entry.id   AF-A0A1E3PJ67-F1
#
_cell.length_a   1.000
_cell.length_b   1.000
_cell.length_c   1.000
_cell.angle_alpha   90.00
_cell.angle_beta   90.00
_cell.angle_gamma   90.00
#
_symmetry.space_group_name_H-M   'P 1'
#
loop_
_entity.id
_entity.type
_entity.pdbx_description
1 polymer ?
#
loop_
_entity_poly.entity_id
_entity_poly.type
_entity_poly.pdbx_seq_one_letter_code
_entity_poly.pdbx_strand_id
1 'polypeptide(L)'
;MANVSLGPLQHAVLSFVQKGAEYGKETNRPLVPKHSEVIIPATIVTAVVLASAGFSIESSNYPDNSGAGITLVKISSILFIVAFILILCLSVFLYHRIDISFSRVYVPYLYALFASAFFFTAKLVYFTCSAFNTTTDPNHINKFSPYTGQWEFLLGMGFIMELAIVTIFCIATIKIEYYSSSNLENLSVKEEVDSQCVKLV
;
A
#
# COMPACT_ATOMS: atom_id res chain seq x y z
N MET A 1 -0.94 13.34 -17.75
CA MET A 1 -0.22 12.24 -17.06
C MET A 1 -0.91 11.99 -15.74
N ALA A 2 -1.81 11.01 -15.67
CA ALA A 2 -2.46 10.63 -14.43
C ALA A 2 -1.45 9.83 -13.59
N ASN A 3 -0.73 10.51 -12.71
CA ASN A 3 0.01 9.85 -11.65
C ASN A 3 -1.03 9.17 -10.76
N VAL A 4 -1.28 7.89 -11.00
CA VAL A 4 -1.98 7.02 -10.07
C VAL A 4 -1.07 6.93 -8.85
N SER A 5 -1.34 7.83 -7.90
CA SER A 5 -0.49 8.15 -6.77
C SER A 5 -0.66 7.08 -5.68
N LEU A 6 -0.12 5.92 -6.01
CA LEU A 6 -0.09 4.69 -5.21
C LEU A 6 1.32 4.35 -4.73
N GLY A 7 2.31 5.17 -5.04
CA GLY A 7 3.72 4.97 -4.69
C GLY A 7 3.95 4.68 -3.21
N PRO A 8 3.38 5.44 -2.26
CA PRO A 8 3.58 5.20 -0.85
C PRO A 8 3.06 3.85 -0.36
N LEU A 9 1.89 3.43 -0.88
CA LEU A 9 1.27 2.17 -0.49
C LEU A 9 1.97 0.97 -1.16
N GLN A 10 2.37 1.12 -2.43
CA GLN A 10 3.21 0.14 -3.11
C GLN A 10 4.52 -0.08 -2.38
N HIS A 11 5.16 1.02 -1.96
CA HIS A 11 6.41 0.96 -1.23
C HIS A 11 6.21 0.33 0.15
N ALA A 12 5.16 0.70 0.88
CA ALA A 12 4.83 0.09 2.16
C ALA A 12 4.56 -1.42 2.04
N VAL A 13 3.83 -1.86 1.01
CA VAL A 13 3.56 -3.27 0.75
C VAL A 13 4.83 -4.00 0.38
N LEU A 14 5.68 -3.44 -0.49
CA LEU A 14 6.97 -4.01 -0.85
C LEU A 14 7.89 -4.14 0.37
N SER A 15 8.00 -3.09 1.18
CA SER A 15 8.78 -3.12 2.42
C SER A 15 8.25 -4.14 3.41
N PHE A 16 6.92 -4.28 3.52
CA PHE A 16 6.31 -5.27 4.39
C PHE A 16 6.55 -6.71 3.91
N VAL A 17 6.40 -6.96 2.60
CA VAL A 17 6.67 -8.27 1.99
C VAL A 17 8.16 -8.62 2.09
N GLN A 18 9.05 -7.67 1.82
CA GLN A 18 10.51 -7.86 1.95
C GLN A 18 10.90 -8.18 3.39
N LYS A 19 10.42 -7.41 4.36
CA LYS A 19 10.65 -7.69 5.80
C LYS A 19 10.04 -9.02 6.23
N GLY A 20 8.88 -9.40 5.69
CA GLY A 20 8.28 -10.71 5.94
C GLY A 20 9.10 -11.86 5.37
N ALA A 21 9.66 -11.69 4.18
CA ALA A 21 10.50 -12.67 3.49
C ALA A 21 11.88 -12.85 4.14
N GLU A 22 12.53 -11.75 4.56
CA GLU A 22 13.80 -11.76 5.28
C GLU A 22 13.68 -12.55 6.59
N TYR A 23 12.61 -12.30 7.35
CA TYR A 23 12.40 -13.00 8.61
C TYR A 23 12.00 -14.47 8.44
N GLY A 24 11.27 -14.80 7.36
CA GLY A 24 10.98 -16.19 7.01
C GLY A 24 12.24 -17.02 6.74
N LYS A 25 13.33 -16.38 6.26
CA LYS A 25 14.64 -17.02 6.10
C LYS A 25 15.35 -17.20 7.43
N GLU A 26 15.30 -16.21 8.31
CA GLU A 26 15.98 -16.23 9.62
C GLU A 26 15.37 -17.28 10.57
N THR A 27 14.05 -17.48 10.50
CA THR A 27 13.32 -18.38 11.41
C THR A 27 13.15 -19.80 10.86
N ASN A 28 13.70 -20.11 9.68
CA ASN A 28 13.52 -21.40 8.95
C ASN A 28 12.03 -21.82 8.77
N ARG A 29 11.11 -20.87 8.92
CA ARG A 29 9.66 -21.03 8.78
C ARG A 29 9.19 -19.95 7.82
N PRO A 30 8.88 -20.29 6.56
CA PRO A 30 8.36 -19.31 5.62
C PRO A 30 6.99 -18.83 6.12
N LEU A 31 6.97 -17.62 6.69
CA LEU A 31 5.76 -16.95 7.18
C LEU A 31 4.87 -16.48 6.03
N VAL A 32 5.48 -16.21 4.88
CA VAL A 32 4.82 -15.79 3.65
C VAL A 32 4.87 -16.95 2.66
N PRO A 33 3.73 -17.40 2.10
CA PRO A 33 3.76 -18.41 1.05
C PRO A 33 4.43 -17.82 -0.20
N LYS A 34 5.42 -18.54 -0.76
CA LYS A 34 6.24 -18.09 -1.91
C LYS A 34 5.43 -17.48 -3.07
N HIS A 35 4.22 -17.99 -3.29
CA HIS A 35 3.35 -17.48 -4.35
C HIS A 35 2.86 -16.05 -4.10
N SER A 36 2.62 -15.66 -2.84
CA SER A 36 2.13 -14.32 -2.50
C SER A 36 3.17 -13.20 -2.68
N GLU A 37 4.46 -13.53 -2.62
CA GLU A 37 5.56 -12.59 -2.86
C GLU A 37 5.59 -12.08 -4.31
N VAL A 38 5.08 -12.87 -5.26
CA VAL A 38 5.07 -12.53 -6.69
C VAL A 38 3.70 -12.04 -7.15
N ILE A 39 2.63 -12.67 -6.66
CA ILE A 39 1.26 -12.40 -7.14
C ILE A 39 0.80 -10.98 -6.76
N ILE A 40 1.05 -10.54 -5.53
CA ILE A 40 0.60 -9.22 -5.05
C ILE A 40 1.26 -8.08 -5.83
N PRO A 41 2.60 -7.99 -5.94
CA PRO A 41 3.23 -6.91 -6.71
C PRO A 41 2.90 -6.99 -8.20
N ALA A 42 2.81 -8.19 -8.79
CA ALA A 42 2.41 -8.35 -10.18
C ALA A 42 1.00 -7.77 -10.43
N THR A 43 0.03 -8.10 -9.57
CA THR A 43 -1.35 -7.59 -9.68
C THR A 43 -1.40 -6.07 -9.62
N ILE A 44 -0.63 -5.46 -8.72
CA ILE A 44 -0.58 -4.00 -8.58
C ILE A 44 0.05 -3.34 -9.82
N VAL A 45 1.15 -3.87 -10.33
CA VAL A 45 1.82 -3.35 -11.54
C VAL A 45 0.87 -3.44 -12.74
N THR A 46 0.20 -4.59 -12.93
CA THR A 46 -0.77 -4.75 -14.01
C THR A 46 -1.92 -3.76 -13.88
N ALA A 47 -2.43 -3.51 -12.68
CA ALA A 47 -3.49 -2.51 -12.44
C ALA A 47 -3.06 -1.09 -12.85
N VAL A 48 -1.83 -0.69 -12.50
CA VAL A 48 -1.29 0.63 -12.85
C VAL A 48 -1.11 0.78 -14.37
N VAL A 49 -0.54 -0.23 -15.03
CA VAL A 49 -0.33 -0.22 -16.48
C VAL A 49 -1.65 -0.16 -17.24
N LEU A 50 -2.68 -0.90 -16.79
CA LEU A 50 -4.01 -0.82 -17.40
C LEU A 50 -4.67 0.54 -17.17
N ALA A 51 -4.54 1.11 -15.98
CA ALA A 51 -5.10 2.43 -15.68
C ALA A 51 -4.47 3.52 -16.56
N SER A 52 -3.14 3.52 -16.69
CA SER A 52 -2.42 4.50 -17.51
C SER A 52 -2.71 4.33 -19.01
N ALA A 53 -2.78 3.09 -19.49
CA ALA A 53 -3.14 2.79 -20.87
C ALA A 53 -4.59 3.20 -21.18
N GLY A 54 -5.54 2.86 -20.31
CA GLY A 54 -6.96 3.21 -20.48
C GLY A 54 -7.17 4.71 -20.56
N PHE A 55 -6.53 5.46 -19.68
CA PHE A 55 -6.61 6.93 -19.67
C PHE A 55 -5.94 7.57 -20.89
N SER A 56 -4.83 6.98 -21.38
CA SER A 56 -4.15 7.46 -22.58
C SER A 56 -5.01 7.29 -23.83
N ILE A 57 -5.70 6.15 -23.94
CA ILE A 57 -6.65 5.86 -25.03
C ILE A 57 -7.87 6.79 -24.95
N GLU A 58 -8.42 7.01 -23.76
CA GLU A 58 -9.53 7.96 -23.55
C GLU A 58 -9.14 9.40 -23.92
N SER A 59 -7.90 9.82 -23.62
CA SER A 59 -7.41 11.16 -23.95
C SER A 59 -7.07 11.37 -25.43
N SER A 60 -6.97 10.29 -26.21
CA SER A 60 -6.77 10.38 -27.65
C SER A 60 -8.09 10.76 -28.30
N ASN A 61 -8.11 11.84 -29.10
CA ASN A 61 -9.31 12.38 -29.76
C ASN A 61 -9.95 11.45 -30.82
N TYR A 62 -9.74 10.13 -30.72
CA TYR A 62 -10.30 9.13 -31.62
C TYR A 62 -11.61 8.59 -31.04
N PRO A 63 -12.77 8.99 -31.60
CA PRO A 63 -14.09 8.63 -31.06
C PRO A 63 -14.33 7.10 -31.02
N ASP A 64 -13.75 6.34 -31.96
CA ASP A 64 -13.92 4.89 -32.06
C ASP A 64 -13.28 4.09 -30.91
N ASN A 65 -12.29 4.65 -30.20
CA ASN A 65 -11.55 3.93 -29.15
C ASN A 65 -11.94 4.33 -27.72
N SER A 66 -12.84 5.29 -27.56
CA SER A 66 -13.27 5.81 -26.26
C SER A 66 -13.87 4.71 -25.36
N GLY A 67 -14.69 3.81 -25.91
CA GLY A 67 -15.28 2.69 -25.18
C GLY A 67 -14.27 1.67 -24.65
N ALA A 68 -13.17 1.44 -25.39
CA ALA A 68 -12.10 0.57 -24.96
C ALA A 68 -11.33 1.17 -23.77
N GLY A 69 -11.01 2.48 -23.83
CA GLY A 69 -10.35 3.21 -22.74
C GLY A 69 -11.13 3.14 -21.41
N ILE A 70 -12.44 3.40 -21.46
CA ILE A 70 -13.33 3.31 -20.29
C ILE A 70 -13.34 1.90 -19.70
N THR A 71 -13.36 0.88 -20.56
CA THR A 71 -13.34 -0.52 -20.12
C THR A 71 -12.04 -0.87 -19.40
N LEU A 72 -10.89 -0.41 -19.91
CA LEU A 72 -9.59 -0.58 -19.24
C LEU A 72 -9.56 0.11 -17.87
N VAL A 73 -10.12 1.32 -17.76
CA VAL A 73 -10.19 2.05 -16.48
C VAL A 73 -11.07 1.31 -15.47
N LYS A 74 -12.22 0.76 -15.89
CA LYS A 74 -13.07 -0.08 -15.02
C LYS A 74 -12.36 -1.35 -14.55
N ILE A 75 -11.68 -2.06 -15.46
CA ILE A 75 -10.92 -3.28 -15.12
C ILE A 75 -9.79 -2.95 -14.14
N SER A 76 -9.05 -1.86 -14.35
CA SER A 76 -7.99 -1.44 -13.43
C SER A 76 -8.52 -1.10 -12.03
N SER A 77 -9.70 -0.46 -11.93
CA SER A 77 -10.36 -0.21 -10.64
C SER A 77 -10.67 -1.50 -9.89
N ILE A 78 -11.19 -2.51 -10.58
CA ILE A 78 -11.48 -3.82 -9.99
C ILE A 78 -10.18 -4.50 -9.52
N LEU A 79 -9.12 -4.47 -10.34
CA LEU A 79 -7.81 -5.00 -9.98
C LEU A 79 -7.23 -4.34 -8.72
N PHE A 80 -7.41 -3.03 -8.55
CA PHE A 80 -6.98 -2.33 -7.34
C PHE A 80 -7.74 -2.78 -6.09
N ILE A 81 -9.06 -3.01 -6.20
CA ILE A 81 -9.86 -3.56 -5.12
C ILE A 81 -9.36 -4.97 -4.75
N VAL A 82 -9.14 -5.83 -5.75
CA VAL A 82 -8.65 -7.20 -5.53
C VAL A 82 -7.28 -7.18 -4.85
N ALA A 83 -6.34 -6.35 -5.32
CA ALA A 83 -5.03 -6.21 -4.72
C ALA A 83 -5.12 -5.76 -3.25
N PHE A 84 -6.00 -4.80 -2.95
CA PHE A 84 -6.21 -4.33 -1.59
C PHE A 84 -6.75 -5.41 -0.66
N ILE A 85 -7.73 -6.19 -1.12
CA ILE A 85 -8.28 -7.32 -0.34
C ILE A 85 -7.18 -8.36 -0.08
N LEU A 86 -6.35 -8.67 -1.07
CA LEU A 86 -5.22 -9.59 -0.90
C LEU A 86 -4.22 -9.10 0.14
N ILE A 87 -3.89 -7.81 0.14
CA ILE A 87 -2.99 -7.19 1.14
C ILE A 87 -3.60 -7.29 2.54
N LEU A 88 -4.89 -6.99 2.70
CA LEU A 88 -5.58 -7.10 3.99
C LEU A 88 -5.62 -8.55 4.49
N CYS A 89 -5.97 -9.51 3.62
CA CYS A 89 -5.96 -10.93 3.95
C CYS A 89 -4.56 -11.40 4.37
N LEU A 90 -3.51 -11.01 3.65
CA LEU A 90 -2.14 -11.35 4.00
C LEU A 90 -1.75 -10.73 5.36
N SER A 91 -2.15 -9.49 5.61
CA SER A 91 -1.85 -8.77 6.85
C SER A 91 -2.53 -9.43 8.05
N VAL A 92 -3.80 -9.84 7.92
CA VAL A 92 -4.55 -10.58 8.96
C VAL A 92 -3.95 -11.96 9.17
N PHE A 93 -3.61 -12.68 8.09
CA PHE A 93 -2.96 -13.99 8.18
C PHE A 93 -1.63 -13.90 8.92
N LEU A 94 -0.81 -12.89 8.61
CA LEU A 94 0.44 -12.63 9.31
C LEU A 94 0.18 -12.30 10.76
N TYR A 95 -0.75 -11.40 11.09
CA TYR A 95 -1.10 -11.05 12.47
C TYR A 95 -1.41 -12.28 13.33
N HIS A 96 -2.13 -13.27 12.80
CA HIS A 96 -2.41 -14.53 13.51
C HIS A 96 -1.20 -15.48 13.66
N ARG A 97 -0.17 -15.31 12.84
CA ARG A 97 1.06 -16.12 12.85
C ARG A 97 2.21 -15.47 13.61
N ILE A 98 2.05 -14.23 14.06
CA ILE A 98 3.06 -13.49 14.83
C ILE A 98 3.20 -14.10 16.23
N ASP A 99 4.42 -14.53 16.55
CA ASP A 99 4.81 -14.96 17.89
C ASP A 99 5.16 -13.73 18.78
N ILE A 100 5.10 -13.88 20.10
CA ILE A 100 5.24 -12.80 21.09
C ILE A 100 6.57 -12.05 20.94
N SER A 101 7.64 -12.73 20.53
CA SER A 101 8.96 -12.12 20.28
C SER A 101 8.98 -11.18 19.06
N PHE A 102 8.08 -11.40 18.10
CA PHE A 102 7.95 -10.66 16.84
C PHE A 102 7.01 -9.45 16.95
N SER A 103 6.24 -9.40 18.04
CA SER A 103 5.20 -8.39 18.32
C SER A 103 5.75 -6.95 18.31
N ARG A 104 6.93 -6.68 18.89
CA ARG A 104 7.38 -5.28 19.07
C ARG A 104 7.71 -4.53 17.78
N VAL A 105 8.22 -5.19 16.75
CA VAL A 105 8.65 -4.52 15.50
C VAL A 105 7.53 -4.52 14.45
N TYR A 106 6.71 -5.57 14.40
CA TYR A 106 5.70 -5.74 13.34
C TYR A 106 4.30 -5.23 13.71
N VAL A 107 3.95 -5.21 15.00
CA VAL A 107 2.68 -4.63 15.46
C VAL A 107 2.51 -3.16 15.03
N PRO A 108 3.50 -2.26 15.18
CA PRO A 108 3.34 -0.89 14.70
C PRO A 108 3.15 -0.79 13.18
N TYR A 109 3.78 -1.65 12.38
CA TYR A 109 3.55 -1.72 10.93
C TYR A 109 2.12 -2.19 10.61
N LEU A 110 1.62 -3.22 11.30
CA LEU A 110 0.27 -3.72 11.10
C LEU A 110 -0.78 -2.67 11.50
N TYR A 111 -0.59 -1.98 12.63
CA TYR A 111 -1.48 -0.87 13.01
C TYR A 111 -1.45 0.27 12.00
N ALA A 112 -0.27 0.65 11.50
CA ALA A 112 -0.15 1.66 10.45
C ALA A 112 -0.84 1.21 9.16
N LEU A 113 -0.71 -0.06 8.79
CA LEU A 113 -1.37 -0.64 7.63
C LEU A 113 -2.89 -0.61 7.80
N PHE A 114 -3.44 -1.05 8.94
CA PHE A 114 -4.88 -0.97 9.22
C PHE A 114 -5.39 0.48 9.28
N ALA A 115 -4.65 1.40 9.89
CA ALA A 115 -5.02 2.81 9.93
C ALA A 115 -5.03 3.44 8.52
N SER A 116 -4.01 3.14 7.71
CA SER A 116 -3.94 3.61 6.31
C SER A 116 -5.00 2.95 5.41
N ALA A 117 -5.41 1.71 5.71
CA ALA A 117 -6.40 0.97 4.96
C ALA A 117 -7.78 1.67 4.96
N PHE A 118 -8.13 2.36 6.06
CA PHE A 118 -9.35 3.16 6.12
C PHE A 118 -9.35 4.30 5.09
N PHE A 119 -8.27 5.10 5.07
CA PHE A 119 -8.11 6.19 4.09
C PHE A 119 -8.01 5.67 2.67
N PHE A 120 -7.36 4.52 2.48
CA PHE A 120 -7.27 3.88 1.17
C PHE A 120 -8.62 3.37 0.67
N THR A 121 -9.47 2.87 1.56
CA THR A 121 -10.83 2.44 1.20
C THR A 121 -11.64 3.62 0.67
N ALA A 122 -11.56 4.79 1.31
CA ALA A 122 -12.21 6.01 0.80
C ALA A 122 -11.69 6.39 -0.60
N LYS A 123 -10.37 6.31 -0.81
CA LYS A 123 -9.73 6.56 -2.13
C LYS A 123 -10.15 5.53 -3.19
N LEU A 124 -10.27 4.26 -2.83
CA LEU A 124 -10.78 3.20 -3.72
C LEU A 124 -12.23 3.45 -4.12
N VAL A 125 -13.11 3.73 -3.15
CA VAL A 125 -14.52 4.03 -3.43
C VAL A 125 -14.64 5.21 -4.38
N TYR A 126 -13.87 6.27 -4.13
CA TYR A 126 -13.80 7.43 -5.03
C TYR A 126 -13.35 7.02 -6.44
N PHE A 127 -12.24 6.28 -6.56
CA PHE A 127 -11.70 5.85 -7.85
C PHE A 127 -12.66 4.94 -8.61
N THR A 128 -13.34 4.03 -7.91
CA THR A 128 -14.37 3.16 -8.50
C THR A 128 -15.59 3.96 -8.93
N CYS A 129 -16.13 4.84 -8.08
CA CYS A 129 -17.22 5.73 -8.49
C CYS A 129 -16.83 6.56 -9.72
N SER A 130 -15.61 7.09 -9.76
CA SER A 130 -15.09 7.82 -10.93
C SER A 130 -15.05 6.95 -12.18
N ALA A 131 -14.46 5.75 -12.10
CA ALA A 131 -14.30 4.82 -13.21
C ALA A 131 -15.64 4.32 -13.77
N PHE A 132 -16.62 4.09 -12.89
CA PHE A 132 -17.95 3.62 -13.29
C PHE A 132 -18.87 4.74 -13.79
N ASN A 133 -18.64 5.97 -13.35
CA ASN A 133 -19.36 7.16 -13.82
C ASN A 133 -18.75 7.78 -15.09
N THR A 134 -17.60 7.27 -15.57
CA THR A 134 -17.06 7.63 -16.88
C THR A 134 -17.93 7.03 -18.00
N THR A 135 -18.45 7.90 -18.86
CA THR A 135 -19.34 7.57 -19.98
C THR A 135 -18.78 8.15 -21.28
N THR A 136 -19.17 7.59 -22.42
CA THR A 136 -18.85 8.14 -23.75
C THR A 136 -19.70 9.36 -24.13
N ASP A 137 -20.73 9.70 -23.33
CA ASP A 137 -21.59 10.86 -23.58
C ASP A 137 -20.85 12.18 -23.24
N PRO A 138 -20.61 13.06 -24.23
CA PRO A 138 -19.91 14.34 -24.02
C PRO A 138 -20.71 15.34 -23.18
N ASN A 139 -22.03 15.13 -23.00
CA ASN A 139 -22.87 16.00 -22.17
C ASN A 139 -22.96 15.54 -20.70
N HIS A 140 -22.38 14.38 -20.37
CA HIS A 140 -22.39 13.86 -19.01
C HIS A 140 -21.27 14.49 -18.17
N ILE A 141 -21.65 15.34 -17.23
CA ILE A 141 -20.71 15.98 -16.30
C ILE A 141 -20.31 14.96 -15.23
N ASN A 142 -19.21 14.24 -15.47
CA ASN A 142 -18.62 13.39 -14.45
C ASN A 142 -17.91 14.28 -13.41
N LYS A 143 -18.56 14.50 -12.27
CA LYS A 143 -18.03 15.30 -11.14
C LYS A 143 -16.65 14.84 -10.63
N PHE A 144 -16.29 13.59 -10.92
CA PHE A 144 -15.06 12.95 -10.50
C PHE A 144 -13.96 12.93 -11.58
N SER A 145 -14.27 13.38 -12.79
CA SER A 145 -13.32 13.44 -13.89
C SER A 145 -12.24 14.50 -13.63
N PRO A 146 -10.96 14.20 -13.85
CA PRO A 146 -9.88 15.18 -13.75
C PRO A 146 -9.96 16.31 -14.79
N TYR A 147 -10.78 16.16 -15.85
CA TYR A 147 -10.92 17.16 -16.92
C TYR A 147 -12.22 17.97 -16.85
N THR A 148 -13.32 17.37 -16.39
CA THR A 148 -14.66 18.00 -16.37
C THR A 148 -15.27 18.09 -14.97
N GLY A 149 -14.60 17.52 -13.96
CA GLY A 149 -15.06 17.47 -12.58
C GLY A 149 -14.67 18.68 -11.74
N GLN A 150 -15.20 18.73 -10.52
CA GLN A 150 -14.88 19.75 -9.54
C GLN A 150 -13.49 19.47 -8.96
N TRP A 151 -12.56 20.41 -9.16
CA TRP A 151 -11.17 20.30 -8.72
C TRP A 151 -11.03 20.03 -7.22
N GLU A 152 -12.00 20.49 -6.41
CA GLU A 152 -12.06 20.30 -4.96
C GLU A 152 -12.13 18.82 -4.57
N PHE A 153 -12.87 18.01 -5.32
CA PHE A 153 -12.98 16.58 -5.07
C PHE A 153 -11.71 15.83 -5.47
N LEU A 154 -11.08 16.25 -6.58
CA LEU A 154 -9.80 15.69 -7.02
C LEU A 154 -8.69 15.96 -6.00
N LEU A 155 -8.58 17.20 -5.50
CA LEU A 155 -7.60 17.59 -4.49
C LEU A 155 -7.92 16.98 -3.12
N GLY A 156 -9.18 17.06 -2.69
CA GLY A 156 -9.62 16.57 -1.39
C GLY A 156 -9.47 15.05 -1.27
N MET A 157 -10.09 14.28 -2.15
CA MET A 157 -10.06 12.81 -2.06
C MET A 157 -8.76 12.21 -2.60
N GLY A 158 -8.15 12.82 -3.62
CA GLY A 158 -6.92 12.30 -4.22
C GLY A 158 -5.69 12.59 -3.38
N PHE A 159 -5.45 13.88 -3.09
CA PHE A 159 -4.22 14.36 -2.49
C PHE A 159 -4.22 14.30 -0.96
N ILE A 160 -5.30 14.75 -0.29
CA ILE A 160 -5.34 14.75 1.19
C ILE A 160 -5.30 13.31 1.74
N MET A 161 -6.05 12.39 1.13
CA MET A 161 -6.05 10.98 1.56
C MET A 161 -4.68 10.33 1.36
N GLU A 162 -3.98 10.68 0.29
CA GLU A 162 -2.63 10.19 0.07
C GLU A 162 -1.64 10.76 1.09
N LEU A 163 -1.72 12.07 1.36
CA LEU A 163 -0.88 12.71 2.36
C LEU A 163 -1.14 12.13 3.76
N ALA A 164 -2.38 11.80 4.09
CA ALA A 164 -2.73 11.09 5.33
C ALA A 164 -2.07 9.71 5.41
N ILE A 165 -2.15 8.91 4.33
CA ILE A 165 -1.51 7.58 4.25
C ILE A 165 0.01 7.69 4.43
N VAL A 166 0.66 8.61 3.71
CA VAL A 166 2.10 8.86 3.82
C VAL A 166 2.49 9.24 5.25
N THR A 167 1.73 10.15 5.87
CA THR A 167 1.99 10.60 7.24
C THR A 167 1.91 9.45 8.24
N ILE A 168 0.90 8.58 8.11
CA ILE A 168 0.75 7.39 8.97
C ILE A 168 1.97 6.47 8.84
N PHE A 169 2.41 6.17 7.61
CA PHE A 169 3.57 5.31 7.38
C PHE A 169 4.90 5.94 7.81
N CYS A 170 5.02 7.27 7.68
CA CYS A 170 6.19 8.00 8.15
C CYS A 170 6.30 7.91 9.68
N ILE A 171 5.20 8.18 10.39
CA ILE A 171 5.14 8.05 11.87
C ILE A 171 5.46 6.62 12.31
N ALA A 172 4.91 5.62 11.61
CA ALA A 172 5.17 4.22 11.92
C ALA A 172 6.66 3.88 11.77
N THR A 173 7.27 4.28 10.66
CA THR A 173 8.70 4.04 10.39
C THR A 173 9.59 4.71 11.44
N ILE A 174 9.32 5.97 11.79
CA ILE A 174 10.08 6.69 12.84
C ILE A 174 9.97 5.97 14.18
N LYS A 175 8.77 5.51 14.57
CA LYS A 175 8.60 4.76 15.83
C LYS A 175 9.42 3.48 15.84
N ILE A 176 9.47 2.77 14.72
CA ILE A 176 10.21 1.50 14.62
C ILE A 176 11.71 1.72 14.71
N GLU A 177 12.22 2.77 14.06
CA GLU A 177 13.63 3.13 14.15
C GLU A 177 14.04 3.55 15.56
N TYR A 178 13.18 4.31 16.25
CA TYR A 178 13.36 4.64 17.66
C TYR A 178 13.41 3.39 18.57
N TYR A 179 12.49 2.44 18.37
CA TYR A 179 12.51 1.18 19.12
C TYR A 179 13.75 0.34 18.84
N SER A 180 14.19 0.26 17.58
CA SER A 180 15.39 -0.47 17.18
C SER A 180 16.65 0.09 17.87
N SER A 181 16.81 1.41 17.85
CA SER A 181 17.96 2.09 18.46
C SER A 181 18.01 1.89 19.98
N SER A 182 16.86 2.00 20.66
CA SER A 182 16.79 1.75 22.11
C SER A 182 17.13 0.31 22.50
N ASN A 183 16.84 -0.67 21.63
CA ASN A 183 17.11 -2.08 21.93
C ASN A 183 18.60 -2.42 21.79
N LEU A 184 19.29 -1.78 20.83
CA LEU A 184 20.74 -1.91 20.65
C LEU A 184 21.52 -1.36 21.86
N GLU A 185 21.10 -0.21 22.41
CA GLU A 185 21.73 0.39 23.58
C GLU A 185 21.58 -0.50 24.83
N ASN A 186 20.41 -1.13 25.01
CA ASN A 186 20.20 -2.08 26.11
C ASN A 186 21.04 -3.36 25.98
N LEU A 187 21.32 -3.81 24.74
CA LEU A 187 22.16 -4.98 24.50
C LEU A 187 23.64 -4.68 24.76
N SER A 188 24.15 -3.52 24.34
CA SER A 188 25.54 -3.14 24.61
C SER A 188 25.80 -2.95 26.11
N VAL A 189 24.86 -2.36 26.84
CA VAL A 189 24.96 -2.22 28.30
C VAL A 189 24.98 -3.59 28.99
N LYS A 190 24.18 -4.55 28.50
CA LYS A 190 24.14 -5.90 29.06
C LYS A 190 25.45 -6.67 28.83
N GLU A 191 26.03 -6.61 27.63
CA GLU A 191 27.34 -7.23 27.36
C GLU A 191 28.47 -6.65 28.23
N GLU A 192 28.44 -5.34 28.48
CA GLU A 192 29.44 -4.70 29.33
C GLU A 192 29.34 -5.16 30.79
N VAL A 193 28.12 -5.29 31.32
CA VAL A 193 27.86 -5.81 32.67
C VAL A 193 28.27 -7.29 32.79
N ASP A 194 27.92 -8.13 31.82
CA ASP A 194 28.28 -9.56 31.83
C ASP A 194 29.81 -9.74 31.71
N SER A 195 30.50 -8.90 30.94
CA SER A 195 31.97 -8.91 30.83
C SER A 195 32.67 -8.50 32.14
N GLN A 196 32.12 -7.55 32.89
CA GLN A 196 32.66 -7.15 34.19
C GLN A 196 32.42 -8.22 35.27
N CYS A 197 31.27 -8.89 35.27
CA CYS A 197 31.00 -10.00 36.20
C CYS A 197 31.95 -11.18 36.00
N VAL A 198 32.33 -11.52 34.76
CA VAL A 198 33.25 -12.63 34.47
C VAL A 198 34.69 -12.34 34.90
N LYS A 199 35.10 -11.07 35.01
CA LYS A 199 36.46 -10.69 35.48
C LYS A 199 36.62 -10.69 37.01
N LEU A 200 35.54 -10.88 37.76
CA LEU A 200 35.53 -10.82 39.23
C LEU A 200 35.47 -12.22 39.90
N VAL A 201 35.55 -13.30 39.13
CA VAL A 201 35.61 -14.70 39.59
C VAL A 201 36.97 -15.29 39.25
#